data_AF-A0A1A6GH04-F1
#
_entry.id   AF-A0A1A6GH04-F1
#
_cell.length_a   1.000
_cell.length_b   1.000
_cell.length_c   1.000
_cell.angle_alpha   90.00
_cell.angle_beta   90.00
_cell.angle_gamma   90.00
#
_symmetry.space_group_name_H-M   'P 1'
#
loop_
_entity.id
_entity.type
_entity.pdbx_description
1 polymer ?
#
loop_
_entity_poly.entity_id
_entity_poly.type
_entity_poly.pdbx_seq_one_letter_code
_entity_poly.pdbx_strand_id
1 'polypeptide(L)'
;TPALKKGSGEEEEIDIMELLKNVDPKEYEKYARMYGITDFRGLLQAFELLKQSQEEETHRLEIEELEKSERDEKEFEELVAFIQQRLTQTEPVTLIKDIENQTVLKDNDAIFEIDIKINYPEIKLSWYKGTEKLEPSDKYEISIDGDRHTLRVKNCQLKDQGNYRLVCGPHIASAKLTVIEPAWERHLQDVTLKEGQTCTMSCQFSVPNVKSEWFRNGRILKPQGRVKTEVEHKVHKLTIADVRAEDQGQYTCRHKDLETSAELRIEGG
;
A
#
# COMPACT_ATOMS: atom_id res chain seq x y z
N THR A 1 -23.84 -41.01 100.20
CA THR A 1 -22.63 -40.25 100.61
C THR A 1 -22.00 -39.67 99.35
N PRO A 2 -21.60 -38.39 99.35
CA PRO A 2 -21.99 -37.45 98.30
C PRO A 2 -20.99 -37.31 97.14
N ALA A 3 -21.53 -36.78 96.04
CA ALA A 3 -20.83 -36.26 94.87
C ALA A 3 -19.97 -35.02 95.21
N LEU A 4 -18.91 -34.81 94.42
CA LEU A 4 -18.29 -33.49 94.26
C LEU A 4 -18.04 -33.22 92.78
N LYS A 5 -18.92 -32.38 92.22
CA LYS A 5 -18.66 -31.54 91.04
C LYS A 5 -17.52 -30.57 91.36
N LYS A 6 -16.65 -30.31 90.40
CA LYS A 6 -15.91 -29.06 90.12
C LYS A 6 -15.05 -29.35 88.90
N GLY A 7 -14.99 -28.56 87.85
CA GLY A 7 -15.49 -27.23 87.54
C GLY A 7 -14.79 -26.88 86.22
N SER A 8 -15.52 -26.33 85.27
CA SER A 8 -15.03 -25.82 84.00
C SER A 8 -13.87 -24.84 84.24
N GLY A 9 -12.65 -25.22 83.87
CA GLY A 9 -11.56 -24.31 83.63
C GLY A 9 -11.32 -24.29 82.13
N GLU A 10 -11.85 -23.28 81.45
CA GLU A 10 -11.25 -22.87 80.18
C GLU A 10 -9.83 -22.43 80.55
N GLU A 11 -8.84 -23.25 80.20
CA GLU A 11 -7.43 -22.83 80.25
C GLU A 11 -7.29 -21.74 79.19
N GLU A 12 -7.33 -20.48 79.61
CA GLU A 12 -6.93 -19.36 78.75
C GLU A 12 -5.49 -19.63 78.33
N GLU A 13 -5.29 -19.99 77.07
CA GLU A 13 -3.99 -20.30 76.49
C GLU A 13 -3.17 -19.00 76.50
N ILE A 14 -2.25 -18.88 77.44
CA ILE A 14 -1.44 -17.68 77.63
C ILE A 14 -0.44 -17.60 76.46
N ASP A 15 -0.64 -16.63 75.54
CA ASP A 15 0.35 -16.34 74.51
C ASP A 15 1.57 -15.62 75.12
N ILE A 16 2.57 -16.43 75.46
CA ILE A 16 3.85 -15.97 76.03
C ILE A 16 4.54 -14.94 75.12
N MET A 17 4.31 -14.99 73.80
CA MET A 17 4.88 -14.02 72.86
C MET A 17 4.28 -12.63 73.05
N GLU A 18 2.97 -12.54 73.29
CA GLU A 18 2.28 -11.26 73.54
C GLU A 18 2.68 -10.66 74.90
N LEU A 19 2.84 -11.51 75.93
CA LEU A 19 3.27 -11.08 77.27
C LEU A 19 4.68 -10.51 77.31
N LEU A 20 5.60 -11.05 76.50
CA LEU A 20 7.01 -10.65 76.52
C LEU A 20 7.36 -9.58 75.49
N LYS A 21 6.47 -9.30 74.51
CA LYS A 21 6.71 -8.38 73.37
C LYS A 21 7.21 -6.98 73.73
N ASN A 22 6.85 -6.47 74.91
CA ASN A 22 7.19 -5.12 75.38
C ASN A 22 7.96 -5.08 76.72
N VAL A 23 8.45 -6.22 77.20
CA VAL A 23 9.21 -6.32 78.46
C VAL A 23 10.72 -6.21 78.15
N ASP A 24 11.52 -5.63 79.05
CA ASP A 24 12.98 -5.65 78.87
C ASP A 24 13.48 -7.10 78.97
N PRO A 25 14.30 -7.60 78.02
CA PRO A 25 14.84 -8.96 78.04
C PRO A 25 15.49 -9.36 79.37
N LYS A 26 16.01 -8.39 80.15
CA LYS A 26 16.59 -8.64 81.49
C LYS A 26 15.55 -9.01 82.56
N GLU A 27 14.28 -8.67 82.35
CA GLU A 27 13.18 -8.96 83.27
C GLU A 27 12.38 -10.23 82.90
N TYR A 28 12.62 -10.79 81.70
CA TYR A 28 11.91 -11.98 81.20
C TYR A 28 11.94 -13.16 82.19
N GLU A 29 13.07 -13.40 82.86
CA GLU A 29 13.21 -14.51 83.83
C GLU A 29 12.31 -14.31 85.05
N LYS A 30 12.21 -13.07 85.54
CA LYS A 30 11.40 -12.71 86.71
C LYS A 30 9.91 -12.91 86.41
N TYR A 31 9.45 -12.44 85.25
CA TYR A 31 8.06 -12.62 84.82
C TYR A 31 7.74 -14.09 84.53
N ALA A 32 8.60 -14.81 83.81
CA ALA A 32 8.42 -16.24 83.52
C ALA A 32 8.23 -17.06 84.83
N ARG A 33 9.01 -16.76 85.88
CA ARG A 33 8.87 -17.39 87.20
C ARG A 33 7.55 -17.06 87.91
N MET A 34 7.02 -15.83 87.78
CA MET A 34 5.72 -15.45 88.37
C MET A 34 4.55 -16.27 87.81
N TYR A 35 4.68 -16.75 86.57
CA TYR A 35 3.73 -17.63 85.91
C TYR A 35 4.13 -19.11 85.98
N GLY A 36 5.08 -19.48 86.85
CA GLY A 36 5.43 -20.88 87.15
C GLY A 36 6.43 -21.53 86.19
N ILE A 37 7.05 -20.78 85.26
CA ILE A 37 8.07 -21.31 84.34
C ILE A 37 9.41 -21.40 85.07
N THR A 38 9.95 -22.61 85.23
CA THR A 38 11.19 -22.86 85.96
C THR A 38 12.41 -23.13 85.07
N ASP A 39 12.20 -23.56 83.81
CA ASP A 39 13.28 -23.77 82.82
C ASP A 39 13.36 -22.58 81.85
N PHE A 40 13.81 -21.45 82.37
CA PHE A 40 13.91 -20.21 81.60
C PHE A 40 14.97 -20.29 80.48
N ARG A 41 16.02 -21.09 80.67
CA ARG A 41 17.08 -21.28 79.66
C ARG A 41 16.60 -22.10 78.47
N GLY A 42 15.86 -23.19 78.72
CA GLY A 42 15.22 -23.97 77.65
C GLY A 42 14.20 -23.14 76.85
N LEU A 43 13.42 -22.30 77.54
CA LEU A 43 12.47 -21.37 76.90
C LEU A 43 13.17 -20.36 75.98
N LEU A 44 14.26 -19.72 76.44
CA LEU A 44 15.03 -18.78 75.60
C LEU A 44 15.66 -19.47 74.39
N GLN A 45 16.20 -20.68 74.57
CA GLN A 45 16.76 -21.45 73.46
C GLN A 45 15.67 -21.82 72.43
N ALA A 46 14.47 -22.21 72.89
CA ALA A 46 13.34 -22.46 72.00
C ALA A 46 12.91 -21.19 71.24
N PHE A 47 12.92 -20.03 71.90
CA PHE A 47 12.63 -18.74 71.26
C PHE A 47 13.65 -18.37 70.19
N GLU A 48 14.95 -18.54 70.46
CA GLU A 48 16.01 -18.31 69.47
C GLU A 48 15.87 -19.23 68.26
N LEU A 49 15.54 -20.51 68.48
CA LEU A 49 15.27 -21.47 67.40
C LEU A 49 14.04 -21.10 66.57
N LEU A 50 12.95 -20.65 67.22
CA LEU A 50 11.75 -20.18 66.53
C LEU A 50 12.04 -18.92 65.70
N LYS A 51 12.83 -17.98 66.23
CA LYS A 51 13.24 -16.78 65.50
C LYS A 51 14.10 -17.11 64.28
N GLN A 52 15.08 -18.02 64.43
CA GLN A 52 15.90 -18.50 63.31
C GLN A 52 15.04 -19.20 62.24
N SER A 53 14.11 -20.06 62.66
CA SER A 53 13.19 -20.73 61.74
C SER A 53 12.28 -19.75 60.99
N GLN A 54 11.80 -18.69 61.64
CA GLN A 54 11.01 -17.64 60.98
C GLN A 54 11.85 -16.83 59.99
N GLU A 55 13.07 -16.45 60.37
CA GLU A 55 13.99 -15.72 59.48
C GLU A 55 14.34 -16.55 58.23
N GLU A 56 14.64 -17.85 58.38
CA GLU A 56 14.86 -18.78 57.27
C GLU A 56 13.63 -18.93 56.37
N GLU A 57 12.43 -19.00 56.94
CA GLU A 57 11.18 -19.08 56.19
C GLU A 57 10.88 -17.78 55.43
N THR A 58 11.11 -16.61 56.03
CA THR A 58 10.97 -15.32 55.33
C THR A 58 11.93 -15.20 54.15
N HIS A 59 13.20 -15.57 54.33
CA HIS A 59 14.19 -15.54 53.27
C HIS A 59 13.84 -16.53 52.14
N ARG A 60 13.28 -17.70 52.47
CA ARG A 60 12.79 -18.67 51.48
C ARG A 60 11.65 -18.08 50.64
N LEU A 61 10.67 -17.43 51.29
CA LEU A 61 9.55 -16.81 50.60
C LEU A 61 9.99 -15.64 49.70
N GLU A 62 10.95 -14.83 50.15
CA GLU A 62 11.54 -13.75 49.33
C GLU A 62 12.24 -14.31 48.09
N ILE A 63 12.97 -15.42 48.21
CA ILE A 63 13.58 -16.10 47.05
C ILE A 63 12.50 -16.61 46.11
N GLU A 64 11.47 -17.30 46.62
CA GLU A 64 10.38 -17.82 45.78
C GLU A 64 9.63 -16.69 45.04
N GLU A 65 9.44 -15.53 45.68
CA GLU A 65 8.82 -14.36 45.05
C GLU A 65 9.71 -13.73 43.97
N LEU A 66 11.01 -13.63 44.21
CA LEU A 66 11.99 -13.17 43.21
C LEU A 66 12.05 -14.13 42.01
N GLU A 67 12.18 -15.44 42.25
CA GLU A 67 12.20 -16.46 41.18
C GLU A 67 10.89 -16.47 40.38
N LYS A 68 9.75 -16.24 41.05
CA LYS A 68 8.46 -16.09 40.39
C LYS A 68 8.42 -14.84 39.53
N SER A 69 8.88 -13.69 40.05
CA SER A 69 8.95 -12.44 39.29
C SER A 69 9.83 -12.58 38.05
N GLU A 70 11.01 -13.20 38.18
CA GLU A 70 11.92 -13.46 37.04
C GLU A 70 11.28 -14.38 36.00
N ARG A 71 10.51 -15.39 36.44
CA ARG A 71 9.76 -16.27 35.55
C ARG A 71 8.67 -15.53 34.79
N ASP A 72 7.87 -14.73 35.49
CA ASP A 72 6.78 -13.95 34.91
C ASP A 72 7.34 -12.92 33.89
N GLU A 73 8.46 -12.27 34.21
CA GLU A 73 9.16 -11.35 33.31
C GLU A 73 9.66 -12.08 32.05
N LYS A 74 10.27 -13.25 32.22
CA LYS A 74 10.73 -14.07 31.09
C LYS A 74 9.57 -14.55 30.21
N GLU A 75 8.46 -14.99 30.80
CA GLU A 75 7.26 -15.38 30.05
C GLU A 75 6.69 -14.19 29.26
N PHE A 76 6.71 -12.99 29.86
CA PHE A 76 6.31 -11.76 29.17
C PHE A 76 7.24 -11.42 28.00
N GLU A 77 8.56 -11.49 28.20
CA GLU A 77 9.54 -11.27 27.14
C GLU A 77 9.39 -12.28 26.00
N GLU A 78 9.18 -13.56 26.30
CA GLU A 78 8.92 -14.61 25.31
C GLU A 78 7.63 -14.34 24.53
N LEU A 79 6.56 -13.91 25.20
CA LEU A 79 5.31 -13.52 24.55
C LEU A 79 5.49 -12.30 23.63
N VAL A 80 6.21 -11.27 24.09
CA VAL A 80 6.52 -10.08 23.29
C VAL A 80 7.34 -10.47 22.06
N ALA A 81 8.38 -11.28 22.23
CA ALA A 81 9.21 -11.78 21.13
C ALA A 81 8.38 -12.60 20.13
N PHE A 82 7.50 -13.48 20.62
CA PHE A 82 6.59 -14.25 19.78
C PHE A 82 5.64 -13.36 18.97
N ILE A 83 5.03 -12.35 19.60
CA ILE A 83 4.14 -11.40 18.93
C ILE A 83 4.92 -10.60 17.88
N GLN A 84 6.11 -10.09 18.22
CA GLN A 84 6.97 -9.35 17.29
C GLN A 84 7.39 -10.21 16.10
N GLN A 85 7.80 -11.47 16.33
CA GLN A 85 8.17 -12.40 15.27
C GLN A 85 6.98 -12.74 14.35
N ARG A 86 5.76 -12.78 14.88
CA ARG A 86 4.56 -13.05 14.09
C ARG A 86 4.14 -11.83 13.25
N LEU A 87 4.31 -10.62 13.77
CA LEU A 87 4.09 -9.38 13.03
C LEU A 87 5.10 -9.22 11.88
N THR A 88 6.38 -9.53 12.09
CA THR A 88 7.41 -9.43 11.04
C THR A 88 7.24 -10.44 9.90
N GLN A 89 6.55 -11.55 10.12
CA GLN A 89 6.33 -12.59 9.11
C GLN A 89 5.27 -12.24 8.06
N THR A 90 4.44 -11.21 8.28
CA THR A 90 3.41 -10.81 7.32
C THR A 90 3.60 -9.35 6.95
N GLU A 91 4.15 -9.09 5.77
CA GLU A 91 4.23 -7.72 5.27
C GLU A 91 2.80 -7.14 5.14
N PRO A 92 2.57 -5.85 5.44
CA PRO A 92 1.24 -5.24 5.37
C PRO A 92 0.61 -5.30 3.97
N VAL A 93 1.45 -5.27 2.94
CA VAL A 93 1.07 -5.42 1.53
C VAL A 93 2.12 -6.25 0.79
N THR A 94 1.72 -6.97 -0.24
CA THR A 94 2.62 -7.70 -1.14
C THR A 94 2.40 -7.22 -2.57
N LEU A 95 3.38 -6.51 -3.13
CA LEU A 95 3.34 -5.99 -4.50
C LEU A 95 3.56 -7.12 -5.51
N ILE A 96 2.65 -7.23 -6.49
CA ILE A 96 2.74 -8.21 -7.58
C ILE A 96 3.11 -7.51 -8.89
N LYS A 97 2.44 -6.38 -9.18
CA LYS A 97 2.69 -5.54 -10.36
C LYS A 97 2.39 -4.09 -10.00
N ASP A 98 3.33 -3.20 -10.30
CA ASP A 98 3.18 -1.77 -10.04
C ASP A 98 2.55 -1.01 -11.23
N ILE A 99 2.14 0.24 -11.00
CA ILE A 99 1.66 1.14 -12.04
C ILE A 99 2.79 1.60 -12.96
N GLU A 100 2.45 1.86 -14.22
CA GLU A 100 3.39 2.32 -15.24
C GLU A 100 2.92 3.61 -15.91
N ASN A 101 3.87 4.36 -16.47
CA ASN A 101 3.58 5.55 -17.26
C ASN A 101 2.66 5.22 -18.44
N GLN A 102 1.70 6.10 -18.73
CA GLN A 102 0.73 5.92 -19.81
C GLN A 102 0.87 7.05 -20.82
N THR A 103 0.81 6.70 -22.11
CA THR A 103 0.65 7.66 -23.20
C THR A 103 -0.60 7.31 -23.98
N VAL A 104 -1.57 8.23 -24.00
CA VAL A 104 -2.86 8.01 -24.66
C VAL A 104 -3.15 9.12 -25.65
N LEU A 105 -3.91 8.78 -26.70
CA LEU A 105 -4.47 9.80 -27.56
C LEU A 105 -5.54 10.60 -26.82
N LYS A 106 -5.65 11.88 -27.13
CA LYS A 106 -6.78 12.69 -26.68
C LYS A 106 -8.11 12.02 -27.05
N ASP A 107 -9.09 12.20 -26.18
CA ASP A 107 -10.43 11.62 -26.23
C ASP A 107 -10.50 10.11 -25.90
N ASN A 108 -9.36 9.42 -25.76
CA ASN A 108 -9.30 8.04 -25.29
C ASN A 108 -9.19 7.97 -23.76
N ASP A 109 -9.44 6.78 -23.21
CA ASP A 109 -9.28 6.52 -21.78
C ASP A 109 -7.87 6.06 -21.45
N ALA A 110 -7.37 6.49 -20.28
CA ALA A 110 -6.14 5.95 -19.69
C ALA A 110 -6.47 5.01 -18.54
N ILE A 111 -5.68 3.97 -18.37
CA ILE A 111 -5.89 2.96 -17.34
C ILE A 111 -4.58 2.78 -16.57
N PHE A 112 -4.61 3.05 -15.27
CA PHE A 112 -3.57 2.67 -14.32
C PHE A 112 -4.05 1.44 -13.56
N GLU A 113 -3.21 0.43 -13.50
CA GLU A 113 -3.52 -0.86 -12.88
C GLU A 113 -2.34 -1.28 -12.00
N ILE A 114 -2.66 -1.70 -10.78
CA ILE A 114 -1.72 -2.28 -9.83
C ILE A 114 -2.29 -3.61 -9.35
N ASP A 115 -1.44 -4.63 -9.27
CA ASP A 115 -1.76 -5.88 -8.60
C ASP A 115 -1.00 -5.88 -7.26
N ILE A 116 -1.74 -5.75 -6.16
CA ILE A 116 -1.19 -5.64 -4.81
C ILE A 116 -2.10 -6.37 -3.84
N LYS A 117 -1.53 -7.36 -3.15
CA LYS A 117 -2.24 -8.09 -2.11
C LYS A 117 -2.20 -7.28 -0.81
N ILE A 118 -3.36 -6.96 -0.27
CA ILE A 118 -3.49 -6.27 1.01
C ILE A 118 -3.66 -7.31 2.11
N ASN A 119 -2.63 -7.50 2.93
CA ASN A 119 -2.64 -8.54 3.97
C ASN A 119 -3.36 -8.08 5.24
N TYR A 120 -3.43 -6.77 5.48
CA TYR A 120 -4.11 -6.17 6.64
C TYR A 120 -5.37 -5.39 6.23
N PRO A 121 -6.58 -5.80 6.65
CA PRO A 121 -7.86 -5.30 6.12
C PRO A 121 -8.13 -3.81 6.38
N GLU A 122 -7.47 -3.21 7.36
CA GLU A 122 -7.51 -1.78 7.67
C GLU A 122 -6.81 -0.92 6.62
N ILE A 123 -5.88 -1.49 5.85
CA ILE A 123 -5.18 -0.78 4.78
C ILE A 123 -6.12 -0.62 3.59
N LYS A 124 -6.23 0.61 3.09
CA LYS A 124 -7.00 0.96 1.91
C LYS A 124 -6.09 1.60 0.87
N LEU A 125 -6.32 1.25 -0.39
CA LEU A 125 -5.67 1.93 -1.52
C LEU A 125 -6.43 3.20 -1.87
N SER A 126 -5.72 4.31 -2.04
CA SER A 126 -6.28 5.59 -2.50
C SER A 126 -5.49 6.14 -3.69
N TRP A 127 -6.21 6.64 -4.69
CA TRP A 127 -5.64 7.27 -5.88
C TRP A 127 -5.60 8.79 -5.74
N TYR A 128 -4.64 9.42 -6.40
CA TYR A 128 -4.46 10.86 -6.39
C TYR A 128 -3.89 11.37 -7.71
N LYS A 129 -4.21 12.62 -8.07
CA LYS A 129 -3.56 13.37 -9.15
C LYS A 129 -2.81 14.55 -8.53
N GLY A 130 -1.48 14.54 -8.59
CA GLY A 130 -0.67 15.48 -7.81
C GLY A 130 -0.95 15.33 -6.31
N THR A 131 -1.47 16.36 -5.64
CA THR A 131 -1.83 16.32 -4.21
C THR A 131 -3.30 15.96 -3.96
N GLU A 132 -4.16 16.04 -4.99
CA GLU A 132 -5.61 15.88 -4.86
C GLU A 132 -6.01 14.41 -4.85
N LYS A 133 -6.82 14.00 -3.86
CA LYS A 133 -7.36 12.64 -3.78
C LYS A 133 -8.47 12.48 -4.81
N LEU A 134 -8.42 11.40 -5.57
CA LEU A 134 -9.43 11.07 -6.57
C LEU A 134 -10.52 10.22 -5.96
N GLU A 135 -11.76 10.59 -6.27
CA GLU A 135 -12.96 9.85 -5.90
C GLU A 135 -13.71 9.44 -7.20
N PRO A 136 -14.51 8.36 -7.17
CA PRO A 136 -15.32 7.95 -8.32
C PRO A 136 -16.22 9.09 -8.82
N SER A 137 -16.22 9.31 -10.14
CA SER A 137 -16.96 10.40 -10.79
C SER A 137 -17.16 10.11 -12.29
N ASP A 138 -17.78 11.03 -13.02
CA ASP A 138 -17.85 10.95 -14.50
C ASP A 138 -16.45 10.94 -15.14
N LYS A 139 -15.46 11.54 -14.47
CA LYS A 139 -14.08 11.59 -14.95
C LYS A 139 -13.26 10.37 -14.55
N TYR A 140 -13.49 9.82 -13.36
CA TYR A 140 -12.68 8.76 -12.77
C TYR A 140 -13.53 7.55 -12.43
N GLU A 141 -13.15 6.40 -12.97
CA GLU A 141 -13.71 5.12 -12.57
C GLU A 141 -12.65 4.34 -11.79
N ILE A 142 -12.99 3.95 -10.57
CA ILE A 142 -12.10 3.23 -9.66
C ILE A 142 -12.75 1.89 -9.34
N SER A 143 -12.04 0.80 -9.61
CA SER A 143 -12.54 -0.56 -9.42
C SER A 143 -11.51 -1.45 -8.75
N ILE A 144 -12.01 -2.49 -8.07
CA ILE A 144 -11.20 -3.48 -7.36
C ILE A 144 -11.73 -4.87 -7.75
N ASP A 145 -10.83 -5.75 -8.20
CA ASP A 145 -11.13 -7.12 -8.61
C ASP A 145 -10.06 -8.06 -8.03
N GLY A 146 -10.36 -8.66 -6.86
CA GLY A 146 -9.35 -9.40 -6.09
C GLY A 146 -8.22 -8.49 -5.60
N ASP A 147 -6.98 -8.86 -5.93
CA ASP A 147 -5.77 -8.07 -5.62
C ASP A 147 -5.49 -6.97 -6.67
N ARG A 148 -6.31 -6.88 -7.72
CA ARG A 148 -6.14 -5.89 -8.78
C ARG A 148 -6.95 -4.63 -8.48
N HIS A 149 -6.27 -3.49 -8.45
CA HIS A 149 -6.88 -2.16 -8.32
C HIS A 149 -6.67 -1.35 -9.59
N THR A 150 -7.73 -0.71 -10.07
CA THR A 150 -7.71 0.03 -11.33
C THR A 150 -8.22 1.45 -11.16
N LEU A 151 -7.53 2.40 -11.76
CA LEU A 151 -8.00 3.76 -12.00
C LEU A 151 -8.10 3.97 -13.50
N ARG A 152 -9.32 4.18 -13.99
CA ARG A 152 -9.61 4.59 -15.36
C ARG A 152 -9.92 6.09 -15.41
N VAL A 153 -9.10 6.84 -16.15
CA VAL A 153 -9.30 8.26 -16.46
C VAL A 153 -10.03 8.35 -17.80
N LYS A 154 -11.31 8.70 -17.77
CA LYS A 154 -12.19 8.71 -18.95
C LYS A 154 -11.95 9.93 -19.82
N ASN A 155 -12.07 9.81 -21.14
CA ASN A 155 -12.01 10.91 -22.11
C ASN A 155 -10.85 11.88 -21.82
N CYS A 156 -9.61 11.39 -21.98
CA CYS A 156 -8.42 12.14 -21.61
C CYS A 156 -8.25 13.41 -22.46
N GLN A 157 -8.06 14.52 -21.78
CA GLN A 157 -7.79 15.84 -22.34
C GLN A 157 -6.40 16.30 -21.91
N LEU A 158 -5.86 17.34 -22.55
CA LEU A 158 -4.51 17.87 -22.22
C LEU A 158 -4.37 18.27 -20.74
N LYS A 159 -5.44 18.78 -20.12
CA LYS A 159 -5.47 19.11 -18.68
C LYS A 159 -5.36 17.91 -17.74
N ASP A 160 -5.60 16.70 -18.25
CA ASP A 160 -5.55 15.47 -17.46
C ASP A 160 -4.15 14.89 -17.34
N GLN A 161 -3.22 15.36 -18.17
CA GLN A 161 -1.80 15.06 -18.03
C GLN A 161 -1.29 15.37 -16.63
N GLY A 162 -0.29 14.61 -16.21
CA GLY A 162 0.36 14.80 -14.92
C GLY A 162 0.70 13.49 -14.23
N ASN A 163 1.14 13.59 -12.98
CA ASN A 163 1.49 12.44 -12.18
C ASN A 163 0.27 11.95 -11.39
N TYR A 164 -0.09 10.69 -11.64
CA TYR A 164 -1.06 9.94 -10.87
C TYR A 164 -0.30 9.08 -9.87
N ARG A 165 -0.71 9.14 -8.61
CA ARG A 165 -0.08 8.36 -7.53
C ARG A 165 -1.13 7.53 -6.81
N LEU A 166 -0.67 6.44 -6.22
CA LEU A 166 -1.45 5.66 -5.28
C LEU A 166 -0.73 5.57 -3.94
N VAL A 167 -1.52 5.38 -2.89
CA VAL A 167 -1.05 5.10 -1.54
C VAL A 167 -1.81 3.88 -1.05
N CYS A 168 -1.09 2.82 -0.69
CA CYS A 168 -1.63 1.58 -0.14
C CYS A 168 -0.77 1.16 1.07
N GLY A 169 -1.12 1.68 2.24
CA GLY A 169 -0.31 1.48 3.46
C GLY A 169 1.10 2.05 3.27
N PRO A 170 2.17 1.24 3.45
CA PRO A 170 3.54 1.71 3.24
C PRO A 170 3.95 1.81 1.76
N HIS A 171 3.18 1.22 0.84
CA HIS A 171 3.50 1.26 -0.58
C HIS A 171 2.94 2.54 -1.22
N ILE A 172 3.81 3.30 -1.87
CA ILE A 172 3.49 4.52 -2.60
C ILE A 172 4.13 4.41 -3.98
N ALA A 173 3.32 4.56 -5.02
CA ALA A 173 3.77 4.54 -6.40
C ALA A 173 3.24 5.74 -7.17
N SER A 174 3.94 6.11 -8.24
CA SER A 174 3.56 7.23 -9.11
C SER A 174 3.86 6.91 -10.57
N ALA A 175 2.93 7.26 -11.45
CA ALA A 175 3.07 7.13 -12.89
C ALA A 175 2.57 8.40 -13.60
N LYS A 176 3.23 8.76 -14.70
CA LYS A 176 2.90 9.93 -15.51
C LYS A 176 1.90 9.56 -16.60
N LEU A 177 0.81 10.33 -16.70
CA LEU A 177 -0.07 10.36 -17.86
C LEU A 177 0.40 11.42 -18.87
N THR A 178 0.65 10.99 -20.10
CA THR A 178 0.90 11.86 -21.25
C THR A 178 -0.27 11.72 -22.23
N VAL A 179 -0.87 12.85 -22.61
CA VAL A 179 -2.00 12.87 -23.55
C VAL A 179 -1.53 13.52 -24.83
N ILE A 180 -1.55 12.80 -25.94
CA ILE A 180 -1.02 13.28 -27.23
C ILE A 180 -2.15 13.48 -28.24
N GLU A 181 -1.98 14.45 -29.12
CA GLU A 181 -2.85 14.66 -30.29
C GLU A 181 -2.09 14.25 -31.56
N PRO A 182 -2.80 13.75 -32.59
CA PRO A 182 -2.21 13.61 -33.91
C PRO A 182 -1.62 14.94 -34.39
N ALA A 183 -0.44 14.90 -34.99
CA ALA A 183 0.20 16.04 -35.63
C ALA A 183 0.94 15.56 -36.88
N TRP A 184 1.24 16.45 -37.82
CA TRP A 184 2.05 16.09 -38.99
C TRP A 184 3.52 15.92 -38.58
N GLU A 185 4.04 14.73 -38.80
CA GLU A 185 5.48 14.43 -38.70
C GLU A 185 6.17 14.64 -40.07
N ARG A 186 5.46 14.35 -41.17
CA ARG A 186 5.87 14.74 -42.53
C ARG A 186 4.68 15.27 -43.32
N HIS A 187 4.84 16.46 -43.85
CA HIS A 187 3.88 17.11 -44.75
C HIS A 187 4.00 16.57 -46.17
N LEU A 188 2.94 16.73 -46.97
CA LEU A 188 3.02 16.50 -48.41
C LEU A 188 4.01 17.47 -49.05
N GLN A 189 4.57 17.04 -50.18
CA GLN A 189 5.50 17.82 -50.99
C GLN A 189 5.01 17.85 -52.43
N ASP A 190 5.26 18.96 -53.11
CA ASP A 190 4.95 19.13 -54.53
C ASP A 190 5.65 18.03 -55.35
N VAL A 191 4.94 17.54 -56.37
CA VAL A 191 5.43 16.47 -57.25
C VAL A 191 5.27 16.93 -58.70
N THR A 192 6.35 16.83 -59.47
CA THR A 192 6.35 17.07 -60.92
C THR A 192 6.72 15.78 -61.64
N LEU A 193 5.87 15.33 -62.58
CA LEU A 193 6.05 14.08 -63.32
C LEU A 193 5.73 14.27 -64.80
N LYS A 194 6.05 13.28 -65.63
CA LYS A 194 5.60 13.21 -67.02
C LYS A 194 4.35 12.35 -67.13
N GLU A 195 3.56 12.60 -68.17
CA GLU A 195 2.35 11.81 -68.47
C GLU A 195 2.69 10.30 -68.58
N GLY A 196 1.79 9.46 -68.06
CA GLY A 196 1.95 8.00 -68.00
C GLY A 196 2.77 7.47 -66.81
N GLN A 197 3.46 8.32 -66.05
CA GLN A 197 4.16 7.91 -64.83
C GLN A 197 3.18 7.61 -63.68
N THR A 198 3.68 6.99 -62.59
CA THR A 198 2.88 6.78 -61.37
C THR A 198 3.25 7.83 -60.33
N CYS A 199 2.27 8.61 -59.87
CA CYS A 199 2.45 9.52 -58.75
C CYS A 199 2.22 8.80 -57.43
N THR A 200 3.10 9.00 -56.46
CA THR A 200 2.86 8.64 -55.06
C THR A 200 3.09 9.87 -54.19
N MET A 201 2.03 10.34 -53.55
CA MET A 201 2.09 11.41 -52.56
C MET A 201 1.92 10.80 -51.18
N SER A 202 2.75 11.22 -50.22
CA SER A 202 2.71 10.65 -48.87
C SER A 202 2.93 11.70 -47.80
N CYS A 203 2.19 11.56 -46.70
CA CYS A 203 2.36 12.33 -45.47
C CYS A 203 2.41 11.37 -44.28
N GLN A 204 2.89 11.83 -43.14
CA GLN A 204 3.04 11.01 -41.93
C GLN A 204 2.51 11.76 -40.71
N PHE A 205 1.72 11.06 -39.89
CA PHE A 205 1.29 11.55 -38.57
C PHE A 205 2.26 11.12 -37.46
N SER A 206 2.27 11.88 -36.36
CA SER A 206 3.03 11.57 -35.14
C SER A 206 2.58 10.28 -34.45
N VAL A 207 1.33 9.84 -34.69
CA VAL A 207 0.67 8.71 -34.03
C VAL A 207 0.00 7.78 -35.05
N PRO A 208 -0.10 6.47 -34.75
CA PRO A 208 -0.71 5.51 -35.67
C PRO A 208 -2.24 5.53 -35.61
N ASN A 209 -2.89 4.78 -36.52
CA ASN A 209 -4.35 4.57 -36.56
C ASN A 209 -5.18 5.86 -36.74
N VAL A 210 -4.56 6.91 -37.27
CA VAL A 210 -5.26 8.13 -37.67
C VAL A 210 -6.12 7.83 -38.89
N LYS A 211 -7.34 8.35 -38.93
CA LYS A 211 -8.23 8.25 -40.09
C LYS A 211 -8.14 9.54 -40.89
N SER A 212 -7.58 9.48 -42.10
CA SER A 212 -7.48 10.65 -42.99
C SER A 212 -8.39 10.53 -44.21
N GLU A 213 -8.72 11.68 -44.78
CA GLU A 213 -9.44 11.81 -46.03
C GLU A 213 -8.57 12.55 -47.05
N TRP A 214 -8.68 12.17 -48.31
CA TRP A 214 -7.96 12.82 -49.41
C TRP A 214 -8.90 13.72 -50.20
N PHE A 215 -8.38 14.87 -50.62
CA PHE A 215 -9.09 15.86 -51.43
C PHE A 215 -8.25 16.24 -52.63
N ARG A 216 -8.93 16.58 -53.72
CA ARG A 216 -8.33 17.14 -54.92
C ARG A 216 -9.08 18.42 -55.28
N ASN A 217 -8.35 19.54 -55.34
CA ASN A 217 -8.92 20.87 -55.60
C ASN A 217 -10.13 21.17 -54.69
N GLY A 218 -10.00 20.85 -53.41
CA GLY A 218 -11.04 21.04 -52.38
C GLY A 218 -12.19 20.03 -52.40
N ARG A 219 -12.25 19.09 -53.36
CA ARG A 219 -13.31 18.06 -53.44
C ARG A 219 -12.82 16.73 -52.90
N ILE A 220 -13.68 16.01 -52.16
CA ILE A 220 -13.32 14.70 -51.61
C ILE A 220 -12.96 13.74 -52.74
N LEU A 221 -11.78 13.14 -52.64
CA LEU A 221 -11.25 12.17 -53.58
C LEU A 221 -11.76 10.78 -53.15
N LYS A 222 -12.49 10.12 -54.03
CA LYS A 222 -12.92 8.73 -53.84
C LYS A 222 -11.93 7.82 -54.55
N PRO A 223 -11.23 6.91 -53.84
CA PRO A 223 -10.33 5.95 -54.48
C PRO A 223 -11.08 5.08 -55.48
N GLN A 224 -10.69 5.12 -56.75
CA GLN A 224 -11.27 4.32 -57.82
C GLN A 224 -10.31 4.22 -59.01
N GLY A 225 -10.30 3.05 -59.66
CA GLY A 225 -9.53 2.83 -60.89
C GLY A 225 -8.03 3.04 -60.68
N ARG A 226 -7.47 4.08 -61.33
CA ARG A 226 -6.06 4.46 -61.26
C ARG A 226 -5.65 5.03 -59.89
N VAL A 227 -6.61 5.49 -59.09
CA VAL A 227 -6.37 6.17 -57.81
C VAL A 227 -6.58 5.22 -56.64
N LYS A 228 -5.57 5.10 -55.77
CA LYS A 228 -5.58 4.26 -54.58
C LYS A 228 -5.08 5.03 -53.37
N THR A 229 -5.63 4.73 -52.20
CA THR A 229 -5.16 5.26 -50.92
C THR A 229 -4.78 4.12 -50.00
N GLU A 230 -3.68 4.27 -49.28
CA GLU A 230 -3.17 3.28 -48.33
C GLU A 230 -2.75 3.96 -47.04
N VAL A 231 -2.97 3.29 -45.90
CA VAL A 231 -2.47 3.71 -44.59
C VAL A 231 -1.59 2.59 -44.05
N GLU A 232 -0.32 2.90 -43.87
CA GLU A 232 0.69 1.99 -43.32
C GLU A 232 1.21 2.58 -42.01
N HIS A 233 0.67 2.09 -40.89
CA HIS A 233 0.98 2.55 -39.54
C HIS A 233 0.72 4.05 -39.31
N LYS A 234 1.72 4.90 -39.57
CA LYS A 234 1.67 6.37 -39.45
C LYS A 234 1.65 7.09 -40.80
N VAL A 235 1.93 6.37 -41.88
CA VAL A 235 2.15 6.93 -43.22
C VAL A 235 0.88 6.76 -44.04
N HIS A 236 0.42 7.86 -44.63
CA HIS A 236 -0.76 7.92 -45.47
C HIS A 236 -0.32 8.20 -46.89
N LYS A 237 -0.68 7.33 -47.83
CA LYS A 237 -0.25 7.36 -49.22
C LYS A 237 -1.45 7.51 -50.15
N LEU A 238 -1.29 8.35 -51.17
CA LEU A 238 -2.15 8.44 -52.34
C LEU A 238 -1.32 8.06 -53.55
N THR A 239 -1.78 7.09 -54.32
CA THR A 239 -1.13 6.64 -55.54
C THR A 239 -2.06 6.84 -56.73
N ILE A 240 -1.55 7.45 -57.80
CA ILE A 240 -2.24 7.65 -59.07
C ILE A 240 -1.39 7.01 -60.15
N ALA A 241 -1.83 5.87 -60.68
CA ALA A 241 -1.18 5.22 -61.81
C ALA A 241 -1.52 5.93 -63.13
N ASP A 242 -0.63 5.84 -64.13
CA ASP A 242 -0.86 6.40 -65.47
C ASP A 242 -1.38 7.86 -65.40
N VAL A 243 -0.59 8.76 -64.79
CA VAL A 243 -1.00 10.15 -64.57
C VAL A 243 -1.24 10.87 -65.89
N ARG A 244 -2.30 11.68 -65.95
CA ARG A 244 -2.75 12.41 -67.15
C ARG A 244 -2.82 13.90 -66.89
N ALA A 245 -2.82 14.74 -67.93
CA ALA A 245 -2.95 16.19 -67.75
C ALA A 245 -4.16 16.60 -66.86
N GLU A 246 -5.26 15.86 -66.96
CA GLU A 246 -6.46 16.03 -66.13
C GLU A 246 -6.28 15.64 -64.66
N ASP A 247 -5.14 15.09 -64.22
CA ASP A 247 -4.83 14.73 -62.84
C ASP A 247 -4.10 15.85 -62.09
N GLN A 248 -3.64 16.90 -62.78
CA GLN A 248 -2.98 18.05 -62.17
C GLN A 248 -3.87 18.77 -61.13
N GLY A 249 -3.24 19.40 -60.16
CA GLY A 249 -3.91 20.23 -59.15
C GLY A 249 -3.39 20.00 -57.74
N GLN A 250 -4.07 20.64 -56.80
CA GLN A 250 -3.74 20.56 -55.39
C GLN A 250 -4.37 19.32 -54.75
N TYR A 251 -3.54 18.48 -54.17
CA TYR A 251 -3.96 17.33 -53.37
C TYR A 251 -3.78 17.65 -51.89
N THR A 252 -4.78 17.32 -51.09
CA THR A 252 -4.79 17.59 -49.65
C THR A 252 -5.12 16.32 -48.89
N CYS A 253 -4.32 16.00 -47.87
CA CYS A 253 -4.65 14.97 -46.88
C CYS A 253 -5.13 15.67 -45.61
N ARG A 254 -6.30 15.26 -45.09
CA ARG A 254 -6.96 15.93 -43.96
C ARG A 254 -7.37 14.94 -42.87
N HIS A 255 -7.20 15.33 -41.61
CA HIS A 255 -7.72 14.64 -40.43
C HIS A 255 -8.27 15.67 -39.44
N LYS A 256 -9.59 15.67 -39.20
CA LYS A 256 -10.26 16.71 -38.40
C LYS A 256 -9.84 18.11 -38.88
N ASP A 257 -9.24 18.92 -38.00
CA ASP A 257 -8.78 20.28 -38.28
C ASP A 257 -7.34 20.34 -38.84
N LEU A 258 -6.66 19.20 -38.98
CA LEU A 258 -5.30 19.11 -39.53
C LEU A 258 -5.36 18.82 -41.02
N GLU A 259 -4.65 19.63 -41.81
CA GLU A 259 -4.48 19.39 -43.24
C GLU A 259 -3.04 19.64 -43.69
N THR A 260 -2.66 18.96 -44.76
CA THR A 260 -1.42 19.21 -45.49
C THR A 260 -1.73 19.08 -46.97
N SER A 261 -1.17 19.98 -47.78
CA SER A 261 -1.46 20.06 -49.21
C SER A 261 -0.17 20.13 -50.03
N ALA A 262 -0.24 19.67 -51.27
CA ALA A 262 0.84 19.76 -52.25
C ALA A 262 0.29 19.77 -53.68
N GLU A 263 1.05 20.34 -54.60
CA GLU A 263 0.70 20.44 -56.01
C GLU A 263 1.24 19.26 -56.82
N LEU A 264 0.40 18.63 -57.65
CA LEU A 264 0.83 17.72 -58.70
C LEU A 264 0.88 18.46 -60.03
N ARG A 265 2.09 18.58 -60.59
CA ARG A 265 2.35 19.16 -61.92
C ARG A 265 2.73 18.05 -62.90
N ILE A 266 2.23 18.15 -64.13
CA ILE A 266 2.57 17.19 -65.19
C ILE A 266 3.23 17.94 -66.33
N GLU A 267 4.48 17.62 -66.62
CA GLU A 267 5.19 18.17 -67.77
C GLU A 267 4.57 17.62 -69.05
N GLY A 268 4.12 18.53 -69.91
CA GLY A 268 3.71 18.20 -71.26
C GLY A 268 4.91 17.74 -72.08
N GLY A 269 4.73 16.65 -72.83
CA GLY A 269 5.71 16.15 -73.80
C GLY A 269 5.80 17.04 -75.04
#